data_AF-A0A9J6BCP0-F1
#
_entry.id   AF-A0A9J6BCP0-F1
#
_cell.length_a   1.000
_cell.length_b   1.000
_cell.length_c   1.000
_cell.angle_alpha   90.00
_cell.angle_beta   90.00
_cell.angle_gamma   90.00
#
_symmetry.space_group_name_H-M   'P 1'
#
loop_
_entity.id
_entity.type
_entity.pdbx_description
1 polymer ?
#
loop_
_entity_poly.entity_id
_entity_poly.type
_entity_poly.pdbx_seq_one_letter_code
_entity_poly.pdbx_strand_id
1 'polypeptide(L)'
;MSRQISIPEFYSGKCVFITGGTGFIGKMIVEKLLRSCPEVDTIYLLARAKKNKTASERVQEITDSKLFDVIRAKNPEAFKKISLIEGDISNENLGLSQSNQELLCEKINVIIHSAATISFTEPIKVAVATNLQSVKELMNLARKVKKLDSFVHVSTAYTNWFEKDVKEIFYKPNYDPNKVIEMCKTLSDEEVEKMIPSLGKHNNTYTFSKSLAEYLMSQEGIDLPLTIVRPSMVISSLNEPFPGWIDNWAGPSPFLVMTAKGLFRHPHMRRDVKLDVIPSDLTVNMVLAAGWKIGTDPNARNSVPEIYNCTTSFNNPILCKDLFQGFVDIGKKYPYSDTIWYPKIKFYHSALASQFFSFAYQKIPAYFVDFLMKLAGKKPKLIKTLNFAYTNYNSVKWVPTNNLVFHSQNPQKILNVMNPKDLQDFDFDVRKINWQKYIEIYHFGLRKHLANEKSENWPALRMKVQRLKYIHYIVTGSMIAGSLFLLYKSRNLISNKKDENQGQGFQQKRLPSFNVIINREKSLNK
;
A
#
# COMPACT_ATOMS: atom_id res chain seq x y z
N MET A 1 -38.58 5.58 -23.46
CA MET A 1 -37.40 5.40 -22.58
C MET A 1 -36.54 6.64 -22.72
N SER A 2 -36.29 7.38 -21.65
CA SER A 2 -35.37 8.52 -21.67
C SER A 2 -33.97 8.03 -22.03
N ARG A 3 -33.29 8.75 -22.93
CA ARG A 3 -31.89 8.47 -23.29
C ARG A 3 -31.02 8.60 -22.05
N GLN A 4 -30.25 7.57 -21.73
CA GLN A 4 -29.28 7.63 -20.65
C GLN A 4 -28.11 8.53 -21.07
N ILE A 5 -27.81 9.53 -20.25
CA ILE A 5 -26.69 10.46 -20.44
C ILE A 5 -25.39 9.67 -20.27
N SER A 6 -24.47 9.79 -21.22
CA SER A 6 -23.14 9.16 -21.12
C SER A 6 -22.21 9.88 -20.14
N ILE A 7 -21.10 9.25 -19.75
CA ILE A 7 -20.13 9.88 -18.82
C ILE A 7 -19.56 11.18 -19.40
N PRO A 8 -19.09 11.25 -20.66
CA PRO A 8 -18.62 12.51 -21.25
C PRO A 8 -19.72 13.58 -21.35
N GLU A 9 -20.95 13.20 -21.71
CA GLU A 9 -22.08 14.14 -21.78
C GLU A 9 -22.42 14.73 -20.41
N PHE A 10 -22.30 13.94 -19.34
CA PHE A 10 -22.47 14.46 -17.99
C PHE A 10 -21.40 15.48 -17.65
N TYR A 11 -20.12 15.22 -17.92
CA TYR A 11 -19.05 16.19 -17.61
C TYR A 11 -19.02 17.40 -18.56
N SER A 12 -19.78 17.39 -19.65
CA SER A 12 -19.85 18.49 -20.62
C SER A 12 -20.34 19.80 -19.99
N GLY A 13 -19.58 20.88 -20.17
CA GLY A 13 -19.89 22.21 -19.64
C GLY A 13 -19.81 22.33 -18.11
N LYS A 14 -19.38 21.28 -17.40
CA LYS A 14 -19.31 21.28 -15.93
C LYS A 14 -17.97 21.81 -15.44
N CYS A 15 -18.02 22.55 -14.33
CA CYS A 15 -16.82 22.89 -13.56
C CYS A 15 -16.55 21.83 -12.48
N VAL A 16 -15.33 21.31 -12.43
CA VAL A 16 -14.91 20.24 -11.51
C VAL A 16 -13.91 20.78 -10.51
N PHE A 17 -14.21 20.70 -9.21
CA PHE A 17 -13.26 21.02 -8.14
C PHE A 17 -12.58 19.76 -7.62
N ILE A 18 -11.26 19.69 -7.72
CA ILE A 18 -10.47 18.53 -7.31
C ILE A 18 -9.51 18.92 -6.20
N THR A 19 -9.66 18.28 -5.04
CA THR A 19 -8.62 18.32 -4.00
C THR A 19 -7.68 17.14 -4.17
N GLY A 20 -6.38 17.39 -3.99
CA GLY A 20 -5.36 16.34 -4.17
C GLY A 20 -5.01 16.09 -5.63
N GLY A 21 -5.37 17.01 -6.55
CA GLY A 21 -5.08 16.93 -7.98
C GLY A 21 -3.59 16.84 -8.33
N THR A 22 -2.70 17.30 -7.45
CA THR A 22 -1.23 17.15 -7.60
C THR A 22 -0.71 15.76 -7.19
N GLY A 23 -1.53 14.93 -6.53
CA GLY A 23 -1.18 13.57 -6.10
C GLY A 23 -1.34 12.54 -7.23
N PHE A 24 -0.92 11.30 -6.99
CA PHE A 24 -0.89 10.21 -7.98
C PHE A 24 -2.26 9.94 -8.65
N ILE A 25 -3.31 9.67 -7.86
CA ILE A 25 -4.66 9.46 -8.40
C ILE A 25 -5.24 10.77 -8.95
N GLY A 26 -5.07 11.89 -8.22
CA GLY A 26 -5.59 13.18 -8.63
C GLY A 26 -5.13 13.61 -10.03
N LYS A 27 -3.84 13.45 -10.35
CA LYS A 27 -3.34 13.81 -11.68
C LYS A 27 -3.85 12.90 -12.78
N MET A 28 -4.08 11.61 -12.50
CA MET A 28 -4.72 10.72 -13.47
C MET A 28 -6.19 11.05 -13.68
N ILE A 29 -6.91 11.51 -12.65
CA ILE A 29 -8.28 12.02 -12.81
C ILE A 29 -8.28 13.25 -13.73
N VAL A 30 -7.34 14.17 -13.53
CA VAL A 30 -7.19 15.36 -14.40
C VAL A 30 -6.88 14.94 -15.84
N GLU A 31 -5.91 14.04 -16.05
CA GLU A 31 -5.58 13.50 -17.38
C GLU A 31 -6.81 12.88 -18.04
N LYS A 32 -7.53 12.01 -17.32
CA LYS A 32 -8.69 11.32 -17.84
C LYS A 32 -9.83 12.29 -18.21
N LEU A 33 -10.12 13.28 -17.36
CA LEU A 33 -11.12 14.30 -17.67
C LEU A 33 -10.76 15.08 -18.94
N LEU A 34 -9.50 15.54 -19.08
CA LEU A 34 -9.07 16.30 -20.25
C LEU A 34 -9.06 15.46 -21.54
N ARG A 35 -8.74 14.17 -21.46
CA ARG A 35 -8.66 13.27 -22.61
C ARG A 35 -10.03 12.73 -23.04
N SER A 36 -10.85 12.31 -22.08
CA SER A 36 -12.09 11.56 -22.32
C SER A 36 -13.36 12.39 -22.16
N CYS A 37 -13.29 13.54 -21.48
CA CYS A 37 -14.39 14.51 -21.34
C CYS A 37 -13.95 15.86 -21.92
N PRO A 38 -13.64 15.96 -23.23
CA PRO A 38 -13.03 17.16 -23.81
C PRO A 38 -13.91 18.40 -23.69
N GLU A 39 -15.22 18.25 -23.46
CA GLU A 39 -16.16 19.36 -23.26
C GLU A 39 -16.31 19.82 -21.79
N VAL A 40 -15.51 19.28 -20.86
CA VAL A 40 -15.44 19.83 -19.48
C VAL A 40 -15.06 21.31 -19.56
N ASP A 41 -15.69 22.17 -18.76
CA ASP A 41 -15.47 23.62 -18.83
C ASP A 41 -14.15 23.98 -18.14
N THR A 42 -14.12 23.85 -16.81
CA THR A 42 -12.97 24.22 -15.98
C THR A 42 -12.72 23.17 -14.91
N ILE A 43 -11.46 22.77 -14.75
CA ILE A 43 -10.97 21.90 -13.68
C ILE A 43 -10.22 22.77 -12.67
N TYR A 44 -10.86 23.05 -11.54
CA TYR A 44 -10.30 23.79 -10.42
C TYR A 44 -9.47 22.86 -9.52
N LEU A 45 -8.16 23.08 -9.42
CA LEU A 45 -7.26 22.28 -8.61
C LEU A 45 -6.88 23.01 -7.33
N LEU A 46 -7.25 22.44 -6.18
CA LEU A 46 -6.78 22.93 -4.90
C LEU A 46 -5.30 22.56 -4.71
N ALA A 47 -4.44 23.57 -4.59
CA ALA A 47 -3.04 23.38 -4.29
C ALA A 47 -2.52 24.41 -3.29
N ARG A 48 -1.49 24.00 -2.55
CA ARG A 48 -0.76 24.83 -1.59
C ARG A 48 0.70 24.95 -1.98
N ALA A 49 1.37 26.00 -1.54
CA ALA A 49 2.83 26.05 -1.60
C ALA A 49 3.44 24.88 -0.79
N LYS A 50 4.63 24.43 -1.20
CA LYS A 50 5.49 23.51 -0.44
C LYS A 50 6.91 24.10 -0.42
N LYS A 51 7.79 23.60 0.46
CA LYS A 51 9.19 24.06 0.53
C LYS A 51 9.79 24.17 -0.89
N ASN A 52 10.17 25.40 -1.26
CA ASN A 52 10.78 25.80 -2.53
C ASN A 52 9.88 25.74 -3.78
N LYS A 53 8.55 25.61 -3.63
CA LYS A 53 7.60 25.63 -4.76
C LYS A 53 6.31 26.32 -4.40
N THR A 54 5.90 27.29 -5.20
CA THR A 54 4.60 27.95 -5.18
C THR A 54 3.47 26.97 -5.54
N ALA A 55 2.22 27.34 -5.27
CA ALA A 55 1.07 26.53 -5.67
C ALA A 55 0.94 26.44 -7.20
N SER A 56 1.25 27.53 -7.91
CA SER A 56 1.26 27.60 -9.38
C SER A 56 2.29 26.65 -10.00
N GLU A 57 3.55 26.69 -9.54
CA GLU A 57 4.60 25.77 -10.02
C GLU A 57 4.21 24.31 -9.82
N ARG A 58 3.54 23.98 -8.70
CA ARG A 58 3.06 22.61 -8.46
C ARG A 58 1.97 22.17 -9.42
N VAL A 59 1.11 23.07 -9.88
CA VAL A 59 0.09 22.78 -10.91
C VAL A 59 0.74 22.64 -12.27
N GLN A 60 1.72 23.48 -12.60
CA GLN A 60 2.51 23.36 -13.82
C GLN A 60 3.27 22.02 -13.89
N GLU A 61 3.85 21.55 -12.78
CA GLU A 61 4.51 20.25 -12.73
C GLU A 61 3.60 19.06 -13.03
N ILE A 62 2.28 19.21 -12.80
CA ILE A 62 1.31 18.20 -13.23
C ILE A 62 1.33 18.12 -14.75
N THR A 63 1.15 19.26 -15.42
CA THR A 63 1.06 19.32 -16.88
C THR A 63 2.39 19.04 -17.54
N ASP A 64 3.54 19.15 -16.87
CA ASP A 64 4.87 18.75 -17.37
C ASP A 64 5.16 17.25 -17.23
N SER A 65 4.35 16.52 -16.46
CA SER A 65 4.50 15.07 -16.29
C SER A 65 4.30 14.33 -17.61
N LYS A 66 5.08 13.25 -17.81
CA LYS A 66 4.93 12.31 -18.94
C LYS A 66 3.54 11.68 -19.02
N LEU A 67 2.79 11.68 -17.92
CA LEU A 67 1.39 11.27 -17.90
C LEU A 67 0.55 12.01 -18.96
N PHE A 68 0.85 13.29 -19.21
CA PHE A 68 0.10 14.15 -20.11
C PHE A 68 0.67 14.20 -21.52
N ASP A 69 1.66 13.37 -21.88
CA ASP A 69 2.30 13.39 -23.21
C ASP A 69 1.28 13.18 -24.34
N VAL A 70 0.29 12.31 -24.13
CA VAL A 70 -0.79 12.05 -25.10
C VAL A 70 -1.64 13.30 -25.34
N ILE A 71 -2.03 14.00 -24.26
CA ILE A 71 -2.81 15.25 -24.36
C ILE A 71 -1.98 16.33 -25.01
N ARG A 72 -0.71 16.49 -24.59
CA ARG A 72 0.19 17.49 -25.16
C ARG A 72 0.37 17.33 -26.67
N ALA A 73 0.41 16.09 -27.15
CA ALA A 73 0.53 15.78 -28.57
C ALA A 73 -0.78 15.99 -29.36
N LYS A 74 -1.95 15.73 -28.75
CA LYS A 74 -3.24 15.73 -29.45
C LYS A 74 -4.05 17.02 -29.28
N ASN A 75 -4.09 17.58 -28.08
CA ASN A 75 -4.87 18.76 -27.73
C ASN A 75 -4.21 19.55 -26.57
N PRO A 76 -3.12 20.30 -26.83
CA PRO A 76 -2.44 21.08 -25.81
C PRO A 76 -3.32 22.19 -25.21
N GLU A 77 -4.33 22.67 -25.95
CA GLU A 77 -5.26 23.69 -25.48
C GLU A 77 -6.12 23.21 -24.31
N ALA A 78 -6.26 21.89 -24.13
CA ALA A 78 -6.94 21.29 -22.98
C ALA A 78 -6.34 21.75 -21.64
N PHE A 79 -5.05 22.10 -21.58
CA PHE A 79 -4.42 22.58 -20.35
C PHE A 79 -4.96 23.93 -19.88
N LYS A 80 -5.54 24.76 -20.77
CA LYS A 80 -6.18 26.04 -20.40
C LYS A 80 -7.40 25.86 -19.50
N LYS A 81 -7.95 24.65 -19.45
CA LYS A 81 -9.07 24.28 -18.59
C LYS A 81 -8.66 24.05 -17.14
N ILE A 82 -7.36 23.96 -16.84
CA ILE A 82 -6.87 23.81 -15.48
C ILE A 82 -6.75 25.18 -14.83
N SER A 83 -7.47 25.41 -13.73
CA SER A 83 -7.36 26.61 -12.92
C SER A 83 -6.87 26.28 -11.52
N LEU A 84 -5.89 27.03 -11.03
CA LEU A 84 -5.42 26.91 -9.65
C LEU A 84 -6.45 27.52 -8.68
N ILE A 85 -6.69 26.84 -7.57
CA ILE A 85 -7.28 27.41 -6.35
C ILE A 85 -6.25 27.26 -5.24
N GLU A 86 -5.80 28.37 -4.69
CA GLU A 86 -4.89 28.35 -3.54
C GLU A 86 -5.66 28.02 -2.27
N GLY A 87 -5.16 27.03 -1.53
CA GLY A 87 -5.70 26.63 -0.24
C GLY A 87 -5.08 25.33 0.29
N ASP A 88 -5.36 25.03 1.54
CA ASP A 88 -4.89 23.83 2.24
C ASP A 88 -6.06 23.15 2.97
N ILE A 89 -6.31 21.89 2.61
CA ILE A 89 -7.42 21.11 3.17
C ILE A 89 -7.29 20.91 4.68
N SER A 90 -6.10 21.02 5.27
CA SER A 90 -5.92 20.88 6.72
C SER A 90 -6.34 22.12 7.50
N ASN A 91 -6.59 23.24 6.82
CA ASN A 91 -6.95 24.50 7.45
C ASN A 91 -8.48 24.68 7.48
N GLU A 92 -8.96 25.52 8.41
CA GLU A 92 -10.37 25.92 8.44
C GLU A 92 -10.78 26.58 7.11
N ASN A 93 -12.01 26.34 6.68
CA ASN A 93 -12.51 26.75 5.36
C ASN A 93 -11.57 26.36 4.20
N LEU A 94 -10.82 25.25 4.34
CA LEU A 94 -9.86 24.73 3.37
C LEU A 94 -8.73 25.73 3.02
N GLY A 95 -8.49 26.72 3.88
CA GLY A 95 -7.52 27.79 3.62
C GLY A 95 -7.86 28.67 2.42
N LEU A 96 -9.14 28.70 2.01
CA LEU A 96 -9.60 29.47 0.85
C LEU A 96 -9.79 30.95 1.20
N SER A 97 -9.35 31.84 0.31
CA SER A 97 -9.76 33.24 0.33
C SER A 97 -11.28 33.37 0.13
N GLN A 98 -11.86 34.47 0.60
CA GLN A 98 -13.28 34.77 0.39
C GLN A 98 -13.65 34.74 -1.10
N SER A 99 -12.82 35.33 -1.97
CA SER A 99 -13.01 35.32 -3.42
C SER A 99 -13.02 33.91 -4.03
N ASN A 100 -12.15 33.01 -3.56
CA ASN A 100 -12.13 31.63 -4.03
C ASN A 100 -13.34 30.86 -3.52
N GLN A 101 -13.79 31.10 -2.29
CA GLN A 101 -15.03 30.49 -1.79
C GLN A 101 -16.23 30.89 -2.63
N GLU A 102 -16.39 32.18 -2.93
CA GLU A 102 -17.47 32.69 -3.78
C GLU A 102 -17.41 32.08 -5.19
N LEU A 103 -16.23 32.09 -5.82
CA LEU A 103 -16.02 31.48 -7.13
C LEU A 103 -16.46 30.01 -7.14
N LEU A 104 -16.04 29.23 -6.14
CA LEU A 104 -16.39 27.81 -6.06
C LEU A 104 -17.89 27.60 -5.81
N CYS A 105 -18.51 28.42 -4.95
CA CYS A 105 -19.94 28.35 -4.67
C CYS A 105 -20.81 28.66 -5.90
N GLU A 106 -20.36 29.58 -6.75
CA GLU A 106 -21.08 29.98 -7.97
C GLU A 106 -20.92 28.98 -9.11
N LYS A 107 -19.71 28.46 -9.32
CA LYS A 107 -19.36 27.75 -10.57
C LYS A 107 -19.37 26.23 -10.47
N ILE A 108 -19.07 25.64 -9.32
CA ILE A 108 -18.79 24.20 -9.26
C ILE A 108 -20.05 23.35 -9.47
N ASN A 109 -19.87 22.28 -10.25
CA ASN A 109 -20.86 21.24 -10.47
C ASN A 109 -20.46 19.92 -9.82
N VAL A 110 -19.16 19.60 -9.86
CA VAL A 110 -18.63 18.32 -9.37
C VAL A 110 -17.49 18.57 -8.40
N ILE A 111 -17.55 17.96 -7.22
CA ILE A 111 -16.46 17.93 -6.26
C ILE A 111 -15.84 16.52 -6.25
N ILE A 112 -14.53 16.42 -6.43
CA ILE A 112 -13.76 15.18 -6.28
C ILE A 112 -12.72 15.37 -5.19
N HIS A 113 -12.94 14.76 -4.04
CA HIS A 113 -12.02 14.83 -2.91
C HIS A 113 -11.09 13.62 -2.89
N SER A 114 -9.85 13.81 -3.37
CA SER A 114 -8.79 12.78 -3.37
C SER A 114 -7.59 13.14 -2.48
N ALA A 115 -7.57 14.32 -1.86
CA ALA A 115 -6.51 14.71 -0.95
C ALA A 115 -6.58 13.91 0.36
N ALA A 116 -5.44 13.38 0.80
CA ALA A 116 -5.27 12.74 2.10
C ALA A 116 -3.78 12.71 2.47
N THR A 117 -3.46 12.64 3.77
CA THR A 117 -2.19 12.04 4.19
C THR A 117 -2.35 10.54 4.16
N ILE A 118 -1.43 9.84 3.50
CA ILE A 118 -1.41 8.38 3.34
C ILE A 118 -0.33 7.72 4.22
N SER A 119 0.36 8.51 5.04
CA SER A 119 1.41 8.04 5.93
C SER A 119 0.80 7.30 7.12
N PHE A 120 1.34 6.11 7.43
CA PHE A 120 0.88 5.31 8.56
C PHE A 120 1.43 5.80 9.91
N THR A 121 2.40 6.71 9.88
CA THR A 121 3.08 7.25 11.06
C THR A 121 2.93 8.77 11.15
N GLU A 122 1.92 9.33 10.46
CA GLU A 122 1.60 10.75 10.58
C GLU A 122 1.11 11.04 12.00
N PRO A 123 1.52 12.15 12.63
CA PRO A 123 0.95 12.60 13.89
C PRO A 123 -0.57 12.67 13.81
N ILE A 124 -1.25 12.25 14.87
CA ILE A 124 -2.70 12.05 14.84
C ILE A 124 -3.46 13.35 14.52
N LYS A 125 -3.03 14.49 15.06
CA LYS A 125 -3.64 15.79 14.76
C LYS A 125 -3.56 16.15 13.27
N VAL A 126 -2.42 15.87 12.63
CA VAL A 126 -2.23 16.12 11.20
C VAL A 126 -3.12 15.18 10.37
N ALA A 127 -3.21 13.90 10.76
CA ALA A 127 -4.11 12.94 10.12
C ALA A 127 -5.59 13.33 10.28
N VAL A 128 -6.01 13.77 11.47
CA VAL A 128 -7.38 14.23 11.75
C VAL A 128 -7.69 15.51 10.96
N ALA A 129 -6.81 16.51 10.99
CA ALA A 129 -7.00 17.74 10.22
C ALA A 129 -7.14 17.45 8.71
N THR A 130 -6.26 16.60 8.18
CA THR A 130 -6.18 16.34 6.73
C THR A 130 -7.23 15.36 6.22
N ASN A 131 -7.57 14.31 6.96
CA ASN A 131 -8.42 13.24 6.45
C ASN A 131 -9.85 13.27 7.00
N LEU A 132 -10.08 13.94 8.14
CA LEU A 132 -11.38 13.99 8.82
C LEU A 132 -11.96 15.41 8.86
N GLN A 133 -11.25 16.39 9.41
CA GLN A 133 -11.76 17.75 9.49
C GLN A 133 -11.98 18.34 8.09
N SER A 134 -11.04 18.14 7.17
CA SER A 134 -11.16 18.55 5.77
C SER A 134 -12.45 18.08 5.09
N VAL A 135 -12.91 16.88 5.43
CA VAL A 135 -14.17 16.30 4.92
C VAL A 135 -15.35 17.10 5.43
N LYS A 136 -15.36 17.48 6.71
CA LYS A 136 -16.38 18.36 7.29
C LYS A 136 -16.41 19.72 6.59
N GLU A 137 -15.25 20.34 6.42
CA GLU A 137 -15.10 21.63 5.73
C GLU A 137 -15.58 21.54 4.27
N LEU A 138 -15.26 20.46 3.56
CA LEU A 138 -15.72 20.22 2.19
C LEU A 138 -17.24 20.01 2.10
N MET A 139 -17.86 19.28 3.04
CA MET A 139 -19.32 19.16 3.08
C MET A 139 -19.97 20.52 3.35
N ASN A 140 -19.38 21.34 4.23
CA ASN A 140 -19.86 22.70 4.48
C ASN A 140 -19.75 23.61 3.25
N LEU A 141 -18.65 23.51 2.49
CA LEU A 141 -18.52 24.19 1.20
C LEU A 141 -19.56 23.68 0.19
N ALA A 142 -19.70 22.35 0.08
CA ALA A 142 -20.61 21.70 -0.87
C ALA A 142 -22.07 22.16 -0.69
N ARG A 143 -22.53 22.37 0.54
CA ARG A 143 -23.87 22.91 0.82
C ARG A 143 -24.08 24.35 0.33
N LYS A 144 -23.00 25.13 0.20
CA LYS A 144 -23.04 26.50 -0.31
C LYS A 144 -22.96 26.57 -1.85
N VAL A 145 -22.60 25.46 -2.52
CA VAL A 145 -22.49 25.40 -3.97
C VAL A 145 -23.88 25.38 -4.62
N LYS A 146 -24.15 26.34 -5.50
CA LYS A 146 -25.49 26.55 -6.07
C LYS A 146 -25.94 25.46 -7.04
N LYS A 147 -25.00 24.83 -7.75
CA LYS A 147 -25.28 23.88 -8.85
C LYS A 147 -24.58 22.53 -8.64
N LEU A 148 -24.45 22.09 -7.39
CA LEU A 148 -23.76 20.84 -7.08
C LEU A 148 -24.56 19.64 -7.58
N ASP A 149 -24.01 18.96 -8.58
CA ASP A 149 -24.55 17.73 -9.16
C ASP A 149 -23.94 16.50 -8.49
N SER A 150 -22.64 16.51 -8.15
CA SER A 150 -21.94 15.33 -7.64
C SER A 150 -20.83 15.67 -6.65
N PHE A 151 -20.71 14.90 -5.58
CA PHE A 151 -19.58 14.90 -4.66
C PHE A 151 -19.03 13.48 -4.50
N VAL A 152 -17.81 13.23 -4.99
CA VAL A 152 -17.11 11.94 -4.83
C VAL A 152 -15.98 12.06 -3.81
N HIS A 153 -15.98 11.20 -2.80
CA HIS A 153 -14.88 11.07 -1.85
C HIS A 153 -14.05 9.81 -2.13
N VAL A 154 -12.74 9.98 -2.30
CA VAL A 154 -11.81 8.85 -2.40
C VAL A 154 -11.35 8.46 -0.99
N SER A 155 -11.84 7.32 -0.51
CA SER A 155 -11.46 6.71 0.75
C SER A 155 -10.42 5.60 0.56
N THR A 156 -10.47 4.53 1.35
CA THR A 156 -9.65 3.33 1.18
C THR A 156 -10.43 2.10 1.62
N ALA A 157 -10.23 0.97 0.94
CA ALA A 157 -10.83 -0.31 1.34
C ALA A 157 -10.37 -0.74 2.75
N TYR A 158 -9.19 -0.30 3.19
CA TYR A 158 -8.59 -0.65 4.47
C TYR A 158 -9.14 0.13 5.68
N THR A 159 -10.20 0.95 5.53
CA THR A 159 -10.84 1.62 6.68
C THR A 159 -11.34 0.61 7.72
N ASN A 160 -11.74 -0.59 7.29
CA ASN A 160 -12.26 -1.64 8.18
C ASN A 160 -11.37 -2.88 8.18
N TRP A 161 -10.05 -2.67 8.18
CA TRP A 161 -9.04 -3.72 8.10
C TRP A 161 -9.13 -4.81 9.20
N PHE A 162 -9.85 -4.59 10.31
CA PHE A 162 -10.06 -5.63 11.32
C PHE A 162 -11.18 -6.63 10.95
N GLU A 163 -11.97 -6.34 9.93
CA GLU A 163 -12.98 -7.25 9.39
C GLU A 163 -12.39 -8.18 8.34
N LYS A 164 -12.75 -9.47 8.37
CA LYS A 164 -12.31 -10.44 7.35
C LYS A 164 -13.03 -10.21 6.01
N ASP A 165 -14.33 -9.92 6.09
CA ASP A 165 -15.22 -9.70 4.96
C ASP A 165 -15.75 -8.26 5.02
N VAL A 166 -15.05 -7.36 4.32
CA VAL A 166 -15.35 -5.93 4.32
C VAL A 166 -16.43 -5.64 3.28
N LYS A 167 -17.59 -5.20 3.75
CA LYS A 167 -18.78 -4.88 2.95
C LYS A 167 -18.83 -3.40 2.56
N GLU A 168 -19.65 -3.10 1.58
CA GLU A 168 -19.93 -1.73 1.09
C GLU A 168 -20.97 -1.04 1.98
N ILE A 169 -20.67 -0.96 3.28
CA ILE A 169 -21.49 -0.32 4.30
C ILE A 169 -20.65 0.64 5.15
N PHE A 170 -21.33 1.51 5.88
CA PHE A 170 -20.71 2.31 6.94
C PHE A 170 -20.54 1.46 8.21
N TYR A 171 -19.34 1.46 8.75
CA TYR A 171 -19.02 0.80 10.01
C TYR A 171 -18.95 1.86 11.10
N LYS A 172 -19.65 1.63 12.21
CA LYS A 172 -19.65 2.56 13.35
C LYS A 172 -18.30 2.48 14.07
N PRO A 173 -17.51 3.57 14.13
CA PRO A 173 -16.29 3.62 14.91
C PRO A 173 -16.59 3.71 16.41
N ASN A 174 -15.58 3.42 17.24
CA ASN A 174 -15.69 3.55 18.70
C ASN A 174 -15.71 5.01 19.18
N TYR A 175 -15.32 5.95 18.32
CA TYR A 175 -15.17 7.36 18.65
C TYR A 175 -16.12 8.20 17.80
N ASP A 176 -16.72 9.21 18.43
CA ASP A 176 -17.48 10.21 17.70
C ASP A 176 -16.53 11.12 16.90
N PRO A 177 -16.69 11.26 15.57
CA PRO A 177 -15.76 12.05 14.77
C PRO A 177 -15.68 13.53 15.16
N ASN A 178 -16.79 14.13 15.58
CA ASN A 178 -16.83 15.54 15.97
C ASN A 178 -16.07 15.77 17.28
N LYS A 179 -16.21 14.86 18.27
CA LYS A 179 -15.41 14.90 19.49
C LYS A 179 -13.92 14.74 19.21
N VAL A 180 -13.54 13.85 18.28
CA VAL A 180 -12.11 13.67 17.91
C VAL A 180 -11.53 14.94 17.28
N ILE A 181 -12.30 15.62 16.42
CA ILE A 181 -11.89 16.93 15.86
C ILE A 181 -11.68 17.94 16.99
N GLU A 182 -12.64 18.07 17.92
CA GLU A 182 -12.57 18.99 19.05
C GLU A 182 -11.34 18.71 19.94
N MET A 183 -11.12 17.44 20.30
CA MET A 183 -9.97 17.02 21.09
C MET A 183 -8.64 17.36 20.42
N CYS A 184 -8.54 17.19 19.10
CA CYS A 184 -7.32 17.54 18.36
C CYS A 184 -7.07 19.06 18.33
N LYS A 185 -8.10 19.88 18.49
CA LYS A 185 -7.99 21.35 18.58
C LYS A 185 -7.62 21.82 19.99
N THR A 186 -8.12 21.17 21.04
CA THR A 186 -8.00 21.65 22.42
C THR A 186 -6.81 21.08 23.19
N LEU A 187 -6.46 19.82 22.97
CA LEU A 187 -5.40 19.14 23.72
C LEU A 187 -4.01 19.40 23.13
N SER A 188 -2.95 19.23 23.91
CA SER A 188 -1.57 19.25 23.43
C SER A 188 -1.23 18.02 22.59
N ASP A 189 -0.17 18.09 21.76
CA ASP A 189 0.24 16.97 20.91
C ASP A 189 0.55 15.71 21.75
N GLU A 190 1.22 15.87 22.89
CA GLU A 190 1.54 14.76 23.79
C GLU A 190 0.30 14.08 24.37
N GLU A 191 -0.73 14.84 24.71
CA GLU A 191 -1.99 14.31 25.23
C GLU A 191 -2.75 13.53 24.15
N VAL A 192 -2.77 14.01 22.91
CA VAL A 192 -3.43 13.29 21.80
C VAL A 192 -2.65 12.04 21.42
N GLU A 193 -1.32 12.09 21.43
CA GLU A 193 -0.47 10.94 21.16
C GLU A 193 -0.59 9.86 22.26
N LYS A 194 -0.80 10.23 23.53
CA LYS A 194 -1.13 9.27 24.61
C LYS A 194 -2.44 8.52 24.39
N MET A 195 -3.34 9.04 23.54
CA MET A 195 -4.57 8.35 23.14
C MET A 195 -4.36 7.37 21.98
N ILE A 196 -3.19 7.35 21.34
CA ILE A 196 -2.89 6.43 20.23
C ILE A 196 -3.08 4.95 20.58
N PRO A 197 -2.64 4.45 21.75
CA PRO A 197 -2.90 3.06 22.16
C PRO A 197 -4.39 2.75 22.29
N SER A 198 -5.23 3.79 22.42
CA SER A 198 -6.68 3.67 22.53
C SER A 198 -7.44 3.81 21.21
N LEU A 199 -6.80 3.97 20.04
CA LEU A 199 -7.44 4.19 18.71
C LEU A 199 -8.32 3.03 18.18
N GLY A 200 -8.85 2.21 19.08
CA GLY A 200 -9.70 1.08 18.80
C GLY A 200 -8.91 -0.01 18.11
N LYS A 201 -9.54 -0.64 17.13
CA LYS A 201 -8.96 -1.74 16.36
C LYS A 201 -8.07 -1.26 15.21
N HIS A 202 -7.58 -0.02 15.21
CA HIS A 202 -6.77 0.53 14.12
C HIS A 202 -5.27 0.45 14.41
N ASN A 203 -4.50 -0.08 13.46
CA ASN A 203 -3.03 -0.20 13.59
C ASN A 203 -2.25 1.03 13.11
N ASN A 204 -2.89 2.02 12.49
CA ASN A 204 -2.25 3.22 12.00
C ASN A 204 -3.21 4.42 11.96
N THR A 205 -2.66 5.62 12.00
CA THR A 205 -3.41 6.88 12.02
C THR A 205 -4.17 7.15 10.71
N TYR A 206 -3.67 6.62 9.59
CA TYR A 206 -4.32 6.73 8.28
C TYR A 206 -5.70 6.05 8.24
N THR A 207 -5.75 4.74 8.53
CA THR A 207 -7.01 3.97 8.49
C THR A 207 -8.00 4.46 9.54
N PHE A 208 -7.51 4.89 10.71
CA PHE A 208 -8.32 5.48 11.77
C PHE A 208 -9.00 6.78 11.31
N SER A 209 -8.22 7.74 10.80
CA SER A 209 -8.78 9.02 10.35
C SER A 209 -9.75 8.87 9.18
N LYS A 210 -9.48 7.94 8.24
CA LYS A 210 -10.38 7.67 7.11
C LYS A 210 -11.67 6.95 7.55
N SER A 211 -11.63 6.04 8.53
CA SER A 211 -12.85 5.39 9.03
C SER A 211 -13.77 6.39 9.73
N LEU A 212 -13.20 7.31 10.52
CA LEU A 212 -13.97 8.41 11.13
C LEU A 212 -14.60 9.32 10.07
N ALA A 213 -13.86 9.62 9.01
CA ALA A 213 -14.36 10.48 7.93
C ALA A 213 -15.54 9.86 7.19
N GLU A 214 -15.49 8.56 6.89
CA GLU A 214 -16.62 7.84 6.29
C GLU A 214 -17.84 7.86 7.21
N TYR A 215 -17.63 7.61 8.50
CA TYR A 215 -18.74 7.65 9.45
C TYR A 215 -19.34 9.04 9.56
N LEU A 216 -18.52 10.10 9.61
CA LEU A 216 -18.99 11.49 9.58
C LEU A 216 -19.84 11.77 8.33
N MET A 217 -19.39 11.34 7.15
CA MET A 217 -20.14 11.47 5.90
C MET A 217 -21.49 10.74 5.93
N SER A 218 -21.57 9.59 6.60
CA SER A 218 -22.84 8.86 6.74
C SER A 218 -23.87 9.61 7.57
N GLN A 219 -23.42 10.43 8.53
CA GLN A 219 -24.28 11.17 9.44
C GLN A 219 -24.65 12.55 8.88
N GLU A 220 -23.67 13.25 8.31
CA GLU A 220 -23.82 14.65 7.91
C GLU A 220 -23.95 14.82 6.39
N GLY A 221 -23.70 13.80 5.57
CA GLY A 221 -23.68 13.93 4.10
C GLY A 221 -24.99 13.58 3.38
N ILE A 222 -26.07 13.29 4.11
CA ILE A 222 -27.34 12.78 3.56
C ILE A 222 -28.01 13.80 2.62
N ASP A 223 -27.84 15.09 2.87
CA ASP A 223 -28.41 16.19 2.07
C ASP A 223 -27.64 16.49 0.77
N LEU A 224 -26.46 15.88 0.60
CA LEU A 224 -25.56 16.10 -0.52
C LEU A 224 -25.62 14.95 -1.53
N PRO A 225 -25.37 15.19 -2.84
CA PRO A 225 -25.20 14.13 -3.83
C PRO A 225 -23.83 13.45 -3.66
N LEU A 226 -23.63 12.80 -2.52
CA LEU A 226 -22.35 12.29 -2.05
C LEU A 226 -22.22 10.79 -2.30
N THR A 227 -21.04 10.35 -2.72
CA THR A 227 -20.65 8.95 -2.79
C THR A 227 -19.18 8.74 -2.40
N ILE A 228 -18.85 7.52 -1.98
CA ILE A 228 -17.52 7.14 -1.48
C ILE A 228 -16.94 6.02 -2.36
N VAL A 229 -15.73 6.22 -2.87
CA VAL A 229 -14.96 5.19 -3.58
C VAL A 229 -13.81 4.74 -2.69
N ARG A 230 -13.73 3.44 -2.37
CA ARG A 230 -12.72 2.81 -1.52
C ARG A 230 -11.74 1.98 -2.36
N PRO A 231 -10.67 2.57 -2.90
CA PRO A 231 -9.59 1.80 -3.51
C PRO A 231 -8.78 0.98 -2.49
N SER A 232 -8.29 -0.17 -2.92
CA SER A 232 -7.25 -0.92 -2.20
C SER A 232 -5.85 -0.35 -2.48
N MET A 233 -4.81 -1.18 -2.50
CA MET A 233 -3.45 -0.72 -2.82
C MET A 233 -3.36 -0.39 -4.31
N VAL A 234 -3.47 0.90 -4.62
CA VAL A 234 -3.33 1.40 -5.99
C VAL A 234 -1.90 1.18 -6.50
N ILE A 235 -1.77 0.53 -7.64
CA ILE A 235 -0.52 0.23 -8.33
C ILE A 235 -0.56 0.76 -9.78
N SER A 236 0.46 0.47 -10.59
CA SER A 236 0.63 1.08 -11.91
C SER A 236 -0.59 0.89 -12.82
N SER A 237 -0.80 1.80 -13.78
CA SER A 237 -1.88 1.66 -14.76
C SER A 237 -1.82 0.32 -15.51
N LEU A 238 -2.99 -0.23 -15.80
CA LEU A 238 -3.12 -1.43 -16.64
C LEU A 238 -3.04 -1.07 -18.12
N ASN A 239 -3.79 -0.05 -18.54
CA ASN A 239 -3.98 0.36 -19.92
C ASN A 239 -3.67 1.86 -20.11
N GLU A 240 -4.18 2.73 -19.24
CA GLU A 240 -4.29 4.16 -19.56
C GLU A 240 -3.54 5.11 -18.60
N PRO A 241 -3.09 6.29 -19.09
CA PRO A 241 -3.04 6.68 -20.51
C PRO A 241 -2.02 5.87 -21.33
N PHE A 242 -1.14 5.15 -20.62
CA PHE A 242 -0.34 4.07 -21.18
C PHE A 242 -0.05 3.03 -20.09
N PRO A 243 0.22 1.77 -20.46
CA PRO A 243 0.44 0.70 -19.49
C PRO A 243 1.67 0.93 -18.60
N GLY A 244 1.56 0.61 -17.31
CA GLY A 244 2.67 0.59 -16.37
C GLY A 244 3.07 1.97 -15.80
N TRP A 245 2.29 3.02 -16.04
CA TRP A 245 2.56 4.33 -15.47
C TRP A 245 2.40 4.32 -13.95
N ILE A 246 3.41 4.84 -13.25
CA ILE A 246 3.45 4.98 -11.78
C ILE A 246 4.49 6.04 -11.42
N ASP A 247 4.25 6.84 -10.37
CA ASP A 247 5.16 7.95 -9.99
C ASP A 247 5.56 7.97 -8.51
N ASN A 248 5.15 6.97 -7.73
CA ASN A 248 5.41 6.90 -6.30
C ASN A 248 5.75 5.48 -5.83
N TRP A 249 6.41 5.40 -4.69
CA TRP A 249 6.83 4.14 -4.06
C TRP A 249 5.79 3.60 -3.05
N ALA A 250 4.53 4.00 -3.13
CA ALA A 250 3.51 3.50 -2.21
C ALA A 250 3.13 2.04 -2.50
N GLY A 251 2.42 1.43 -1.54
CA GLY A 251 1.90 0.07 -1.66
C GLY A 251 2.99 -1.00 -1.77
N PRO A 252 2.80 -2.06 -2.58
CA PRO A 252 3.74 -3.17 -2.67
C PRO A 252 4.97 -2.88 -3.54
N SER A 253 4.95 -1.81 -4.34
CA SER A 253 6.00 -1.42 -5.31
C SER A 253 7.44 -1.59 -4.79
N PRO A 254 7.84 -1.01 -3.64
CA PRO A 254 9.21 -1.12 -3.15
C PRO A 254 9.62 -2.58 -2.86
N PHE A 255 8.72 -3.38 -2.30
CA PHE A 255 9.00 -4.78 -1.96
C PHE A 255 9.12 -5.67 -3.20
N LEU A 256 8.32 -5.39 -4.22
CA LEU A 256 8.38 -6.11 -5.50
C LEU A 256 9.69 -5.83 -6.24
N VAL A 257 10.13 -4.57 -6.30
CA VAL A 257 11.45 -4.21 -6.85
C VAL A 257 12.58 -4.87 -6.05
N MET A 258 12.53 -4.83 -4.71
CA MET A 258 13.54 -5.46 -3.87
C MET A 258 13.56 -6.98 -4.01
N THR A 259 12.40 -7.61 -4.24
CA THR A 259 12.29 -9.04 -4.53
C THR A 259 12.96 -9.37 -5.85
N ALA A 260 12.65 -8.61 -6.91
CA ALA A 260 13.25 -8.76 -8.24
C ALA A 260 14.76 -8.49 -8.26
N LYS A 261 15.28 -7.66 -7.34
CA LYS A 261 16.73 -7.41 -7.15
C LYS A 261 17.43 -8.43 -6.23
N GLY A 262 16.69 -9.39 -5.67
CA GLY A 262 17.21 -10.42 -4.76
C GLY A 262 17.48 -9.95 -3.32
N LEU A 263 16.95 -8.79 -2.92
CA LEU A 263 17.14 -8.22 -1.57
C LEU A 263 16.05 -8.61 -0.57
N PHE A 264 14.84 -8.95 -1.03
CA PHE A 264 13.71 -9.30 -0.18
C PHE A 264 13.32 -10.77 -0.37
N ARG A 265 14.05 -11.68 0.30
CA ARG A 265 14.01 -13.13 0.01
C ARG A 265 13.32 -13.99 1.06
N HIS A 266 13.27 -13.56 2.31
CA HIS A 266 12.73 -14.37 3.43
C HIS A 266 11.66 -13.64 4.26
N PRO A 267 10.58 -13.12 3.64
CA PRO A 267 9.54 -12.40 4.37
C PRO A 267 8.65 -13.31 5.23
N HIS A 268 8.16 -12.75 6.33
CA HIS A 268 7.07 -13.32 7.13
C HIS A 268 5.74 -13.02 6.43
N MET A 269 5.36 -13.86 5.49
CA MET A 269 4.22 -13.67 4.59
C MET A 269 3.55 -15.01 4.34
N ARG A 270 2.23 -15.01 4.31
CA ARG A 270 1.43 -16.19 3.97
C ARG A 270 1.27 -16.29 2.46
N ARG A 271 1.39 -17.51 1.93
CA ARG A 271 1.37 -17.77 0.48
C ARG A 271 -0.02 -17.64 -0.12
N ASP A 272 -1.02 -17.98 0.68
CA ASP A 272 -2.44 -18.14 0.37
C ASP A 272 -3.28 -16.89 0.67
N VAL A 273 -2.67 -15.82 1.19
CA VAL A 273 -3.35 -14.54 1.42
C VAL A 273 -3.64 -13.88 0.08
N LYS A 274 -4.89 -13.44 -0.11
CA LYS A 274 -5.32 -12.58 -1.20
C LYS A 274 -4.76 -11.19 -0.97
N LEU A 275 -3.86 -10.74 -1.83
CA LEU A 275 -3.29 -9.41 -1.74
C LEU A 275 -4.11 -8.45 -2.61
N ASP A 276 -4.87 -7.56 -1.98
CA ASP A 276 -5.72 -6.63 -2.74
C ASP A 276 -4.92 -5.46 -3.29
N VAL A 277 -4.67 -5.52 -4.59
CA VAL A 277 -4.05 -4.45 -5.39
C VAL A 277 -4.99 -4.08 -6.52
N ILE A 278 -4.99 -2.81 -6.92
CA ILE A 278 -5.86 -2.29 -7.98
C ILE A 278 -5.06 -1.40 -8.94
N PRO A 279 -5.18 -1.58 -10.27
CA PRO A 279 -4.58 -0.66 -11.23
C PRO A 279 -5.15 0.76 -11.09
N SER A 280 -4.28 1.76 -11.23
CA SER A 280 -4.64 3.16 -11.01
C SER A 280 -5.66 3.71 -12.00
N ASP A 281 -5.62 3.26 -13.25
CA ASP A 281 -6.59 3.64 -14.29
C ASP A 281 -8.00 3.08 -14.01
N LEU A 282 -8.13 1.85 -13.54
CA LEU A 282 -9.44 1.32 -13.12
C LEU A 282 -10.00 2.11 -11.91
N THR A 283 -9.13 2.55 -11.01
CA THR A 283 -9.52 3.42 -9.88
C THR A 283 -10.06 4.75 -10.37
N VAL A 284 -9.37 5.39 -11.32
CA VAL A 284 -9.76 6.67 -11.92
C VAL A 284 -11.10 6.54 -12.67
N ASN A 285 -11.25 5.49 -13.46
CA ASN A 285 -12.47 5.19 -14.18
C ASN A 285 -13.66 5.01 -13.23
N MET A 286 -13.47 4.28 -12.13
CA MET A 286 -14.50 4.12 -11.10
C MET A 286 -14.86 5.45 -10.42
N VAL A 287 -13.89 6.32 -10.12
CA VAL A 287 -14.15 7.63 -9.50
C VAL A 287 -15.02 8.51 -10.40
N LEU A 288 -14.69 8.58 -11.69
CA LEU A 288 -15.47 9.38 -12.65
C LEU A 288 -16.85 8.78 -12.91
N ALA A 289 -16.93 7.45 -13.02
CA ALA A 289 -18.19 6.75 -13.17
C ALA A 289 -19.10 6.88 -11.94
N ALA A 290 -18.55 6.85 -10.72
CA ALA A 290 -19.30 7.09 -9.51
C ALA A 290 -19.84 8.52 -9.47
N GLY A 291 -19.04 9.51 -9.90
CA GLY A 291 -19.48 10.91 -10.02
C GLY A 291 -20.61 11.10 -11.04
N TRP A 292 -20.50 10.47 -12.20
CA TRP A 292 -21.60 10.41 -13.17
C TRP A 292 -22.84 9.72 -12.61
N LYS A 293 -22.68 8.60 -11.92
CA LYS A 293 -23.80 7.81 -11.39
C LYS A 293 -24.58 8.59 -10.36
N ILE A 294 -23.91 9.19 -9.37
CA ILE A 294 -24.59 10.01 -8.36
C ILE A 294 -25.14 11.29 -8.97
N GLY A 295 -24.42 11.93 -9.90
CA GLY A 295 -24.86 13.19 -10.51
C GLY A 295 -25.99 13.05 -11.53
N THR A 296 -26.36 11.83 -11.92
CA THR A 296 -27.52 11.55 -12.77
C THR A 296 -28.66 10.86 -12.01
N ASP A 297 -28.51 10.63 -10.70
CA ASP A 297 -29.55 10.05 -9.86
C ASP A 297 -30.49 11.15 -9.31
N PRO A 298 -31.79 11.14 -9.66
CA PRO A 298 -32.74 12.10 -9.12
C PRO A 298 -32.91 12.01 -7.59
N ASN A 299 -32.53 10.87 -6.98
CA ASN A 299 -32.61 10.61 -5.54
C ASN A 299 -31.22 10.70 -4.86
N ALA A 300 -30.24 11.32 -5.52
CA ALA A 300 -28.88 11.49 -5.00
C ALA A 300 -28.82 12.20 -3.65
N ARG A 301 -29.83 13.02 -3.33
CA ARG A 301 -29.98 13.74 -2.06
C ARG A 301 -31.03 13.07 -1.20
N ASN A 302 -30.92 13.26 0.11
CA ASN A 302 -31.79 12.68 1.15
C ASN A 302 -31.68 11.15 1.25
N SER A 303 -30.54 10.58 0.86
CA SER A 303 -30.23 9.17 0.99
C SER A 303 -28.85 8.98 1.62
N VAL A 304 -28.64 7.82 2.24
CA VAL A 304 -27.33 7.47 2.80
C VAL A 304 -26.33 7.30 1.64
N PRO A 305 -25.15 7.97 1.66
CA PRO A 305 -24.20 7.91 0.57
C PRO A 305 -23.79 6.48 0.20
N GLU A 306 -23.81 6.14 -1.09
CA GLU A 306 -23.35 4.82 -1.53
C GLU A 306 -21.81 4.68 -1.44
N ILE A 307 -21.37 3.46 -1.14
CA ILE A 307 -19.95 3.10 -1.08
C ILE A 307 -19.62 2.13 -2.22
N TYR A 308 -18.49 2.36 -2.88
CA TYR A 308 -17.96 1.54 -3.96
C TYR A 308 -16.56 1.03 -3.62
N ASN A 309 -16.41 -0.27 -3.36
CA ASN A 309 -15.10 -0.89 -3.12
C ASN A 309 -14.37 -1.14 -4.46
N CYS A 310 -13.35 -0.34 -4.77
CA CYS A 310 -12.49 -0.51 -5.94
C CYS A 310 -11.35 -1.49 -5.63
N THR A 311 -11.66 -2.79 -5.74
CA THR A 311 -10.85 -3.87 -5.17
C THR A 311 -10.88 -5.12 -6.04
N THR A 312 -9.91 -6.02 -5.84
CA THR A 312 -9.77 -7.24 -6.65
C THR A 312 -10.04 -8.55 -5.90
N SER A 313 -9.91 -8.58 -4.56
CA SER A 313 -9.95 -9.80 -3.73
C SER A 313 -11.25 -10.61 -3.80
N PHE A 314 -12.37 -9.97 -4.11
CA PHE A 314 -13.68 -10.63 -4.22
C PHE A 314 -13.92 -11.21 -5.61
N ASN A 315 -13.65 -10.45 -6.68
CA ASN A 315 -14.03 -10.83 -8.05
C ASN A 315 -12.88 -11.43 -8.88
N ASN A 316 -11.62 -11.07 -8.62
CA ASN A 316 -10.45 -11.56 -9.36
C ASN A 316 -9.16 -11.49 -8.50
N PRO A 317 -9.05 -12.30 -7.44
CA PRO A 317 -7.95 -12.18 -6.47
C PRO A 317 -6.60 -12.60 -7.05
N ILE A 318 -5.54 -11.91 -6.62
CA ILE A 318 -4.15 -12.38 -6.74
C ILE A 318 -3.60 -12.79 -5.37
N LEU A 319 -2.93 -13.93 -5.29
CA LEU A 319 -2.32 -14.37 -4.04
C LEU A 319 -0.93 -13.76 -3.86
N CYS A 320 -0.51 -13.57 -2.60
CA CYS A 320 0.84 -13.13 -2.26
C CYS A 320 1.92 -13.98 -2.99
N LYS A 321 1.74 -15.31 -3.04
CA LYS A 321 2.68 -16.18 -3.74
C LYS A 321 2.80 -15.84 -5.22
N ASP A 322 1.67 -15.58 -5.90
CA ASP A 322 1.62 -15.45 -7.36
C ASP A 322 2.20 -14.10 -7.78
N LEU A 323 1.88 -13.03 -7.05
CA LEU A 323 2.46 -11.71 -7.30
C LEU A 323 3.98 -11.71 -7.09
N PHE A 324 4.45 -12.13 -5.91
CA PHE A 324 5.87 -12.04 -5.59
C PHE A 324 6.71 -13.05 -6.39
N GLN A 325 6.21 -14.26 -6.63
CA GLN A 325 6.90 -15.24 -7.47
C GLN A 325 6.92 -14.78 -8.93
N GLY A 326 5.84 -14.19 -9.44
CA GLY A 326 5.83 -13.57 -10.77
C GLY A 326 6.89 -12.48 -10.91
N PHE A 327 7.06 -11.64 -9.88
CA PHE A 327 8.14 -10.64 -9.83
C PHE A 327 9.55 -11.24 -9.77
N VAL A 328 9.73 -12.38 -9.09
CA VAL A 328 10.99 -13.14 -9.13
C VAL A 328 11.27 -13.63 -10.55
N ASP A 329 10.28 -14.17 -11.24
CA ASP A 329 10.47 -14.82 -12.54
C ASP A 329 10.67 -13.80 -13.67
N ILE A 330 9.87 -12.74 -13.69
CA ILE A 330 10.08 -11.62 -14.62
C ILE A 330 11.39 -10.89 -14.32
N GLY A 331 11.78 -10.76 -13.05
CA GLY A 331 13.06 -10.18 -12.63
C GLY A 331 14.28 -11.00 -13.04
N LYS A 332 14.15 -12.31 -13.30
CA LYS A 332 15.21 -13.12 -13.91
C LYS A 332 15.26 -12.96 -15.43
N LYS A 333 14.10 -12.80 -16.08
CA LYS A 333 13.99 -12.65 -17.55
C LYS A 333 14.43 -11.26 -18.01
N TYR A 334 14.03 -10.24 -17.26
CA TYR A 334 14.30 -8.82 -17.48
C TYR A 334 14.87 -8.17 -16.20
N PRO A 335 16.13 -8.44 -15.85
CA PRO A 335 16.72 -8.04 -14.56
C PRO A 335 17.01 -6.55 -14.47
N TYR A 336 16.93 -5.99 -13.26
CA TYR A 336 17.38 -4.62 -12.99
C TYR A 336 18.89 -4.52 -13.19
N SER A 337 19.39 -3.40 -13.72
CA SER A 337 20.82 -3.23 -13.98
C SER A 337 21.64 -3.32 -12.70
N ASP A 338 21.08 -2.82 -11.60
CA ASP A 338 21.62 -2.89 -10.25
C ASP A 338 21.15 -4.11 -9.46
N THR A 339 20.73 -5.22 -10.10
CA THR A 339 20.42 -6.47 -9.38
C THR A 339 21.60 -6.89 -8.49
N ILE A 340 21.32 -7.13 -7.20
CA ILE A 340 22.35 -7.30 -6.16
C ILE A 340 22.58 -8.78 -5.84
N TRP A 341 21.51 -9.56 -5.75
CA TRP A 341 21.56 -10.98 -5.43
C TRP A 341 20.68 -11.78 -6.38
N TYR A 342 20.86 -13.10 -6.40
CA TYR A 342 20.00 -13.98 -7.19
C TYR A 342 18.53 -13.85 -6.73
N PRO A 343 17.60 -13.47 -7.63
CA PRO A 343 16.19 -13.31 -7.28
C PRO A 343 15.57 -14.66 -6.89
N LYS A 344 15.12 -14.73 -5.64
CA LYS A 344 14.45 -15.91 -5.07
C LYS A 344 13.66 -15.47 -3.84
N ILE A 345 12.48 -16.02 -3.64
CA ILE A 345 11.67 -15.75 -2.47
C ILE A 345 11.26 -17.06 -1.79
N LYS A 346 11.27 -17.07 -0.45
CA LYS A 346 10.72 -18.13 0.37
C LYS A 346 9.81 -17.51 1.43
N PHE A 347 8.57 -17.95 1.44
CA PHE A 347 7.52 -17.47 2.34
C PHE A 347 7.56 -18.25 3.65
N TYR A 348 7.29 -17.56 4.76
CA TYR A 348 7.28 -18.15 6.10
C TYR A 348 5.99 -17.78 6.83
N HIS A 349 5.34 -18.78 7.42
CA HIS A 349 4.19 -18.58 8.30
C HIS A 349 4.58 -18.12 9.70
N SER A 350 5.79 -18.47 10.17
CA SER A 350 6.32 -18.04 11.47
C SER A 350 7.22 -16.82 11.32
N ALA A 351 6.94 -15.78 12.10
CA ALA A 351 7.77 -14.57 12.18
C ALA A 351 9.19 -14.90 12.65
N LEU A 352 9.32 -15.79 13.63
CA LEU A 352 10.61 -16.21 14.17
C LEU A 352 11.44 -16.94 13.11
N ALA A 353 10.82 -17.84 12.34
CA ALA A 353 11.49 -18.51 11.24
C ALA A 353 11.95 -17.51 10.18
N SER A 354 11.08 -16.58 9.75
CA SER A 354 11.46 -15.52 8.80
C SER A 354 12.65 -14.71 9.31
N GLN A 355 12.66 -14.30 10.58
CA GLN A 355 13.76 -13.56 11.19
C GLN A 355 15.06 -14.37 11.18
N PHE A 356 15.02 -15.64 11.58
CA PHE A 356 16.18 -16.53 11.57
C PHE A 356 16.76 -16.69 10.16
N PHE A 357 15.92 -17.08 9.19
CA PHE A 357 16.38 -17.28 7.82
C PHE A 357 16.81 -15.97 7.15
N SER A 358 16.17 -14.85 7.49
CA SER A 358 16.60 -13.54 7.02
C SER A 358 17.96 -13.15 7.57
N PHE A 359 18.19 -13.37 8.87
CA PHE A 359 19.48 -13.12 9.49
C PHE A 359 20.56 -14.00 8.87
N ALA A 360 20.34 -15.31 8.85
CA ALA A 360 21.29 -16.28 8.33
C ALA A 360 21.60 -16.02 6.84
N TYR A 361 20.60 -15.99 5.97
CA TYR A 361 20.81 -16.05 4.52
C TYR A 361 20.80 -14.70 3.80
N GLN A 362 20.51 -13.58 4.49
CA GLN A 362 20.61 -12.23 3.94
C GLN A 362 21.58 -11.35 4.74
N LYS A 363 21.42 -11.24 6.07
CA LYS A 363 22.25 -10.33 6.87
C LYS A 363 23.70 -10.79 7.00
N ILE A 364 23.97 -12.07 7.31
CA ILE A 364 25.36 -12.57 7.42
C ILE A 364 26.14 -12.36 6.11
N PRO A 365 25.66 -12.80 4.93
CA PRO A 365 26.33 -12.50 3.67
C PRO A 365 26.49 -11.01 3.40
N ALA A 366 25.51 -10.19 3.79
CA ALA A 366 25.58 -8.75 3.61
C ALA A 366 26.65 -8.08 4.48
N TYR A 367 26.80 -8.48 5.75
CA TYR A 367 27.89 -8.00 6.60
C TYR A 367 29.24 -8.39 6.04
N PHE A 368 29.38 -9.62 5.53
CA PHE A 368 30.61 -10.08 4.90
C PHE A 368 30.97 -9.24 3.66
N VAL A 369 29.99 -9.01 2.77
CA VAL A 369 30.19 -8.15 1.58
C VAL A 369 30.53 -6.71 1.97
N ASP A 370 29.80 -6.12 2.92
CA ASP A 370 30.07 -4.76 3.40
C ASP A 370 31.46 -4.64 4.07
N PHE A 371 31.92 -5.70 4.74
CA PHE A 371 33.28 -5.79 5.29
C PHE A 371 34.33 -5.81 4.17
N LEU A 372 34.16 -6.65 3.14
CA LEU A 372 35.05 -6.67 1.97
C LEU A 372 35.05 -5.32 1.23
N MET A 373 33.90 -4.65 1.14
CA MET A 373 33.81 -3.30 0.58
C MET A 373 34.65 -2.31 1.37
N LYS A 374 34.57 -2.35 2.72
CA LYS A 374 35.41 -1.51 3.58
C LYS A 374 36.90 -1.76 3.36
N LEU A 375 37.32 -3.03 3.28
CA LEU A 375 38.72 -3.38 2.99
C LEU A 375 39.16 -2.87 1.62
N ALA A 376 38.26 -2.84 0.64
CA ALA A 376 38.50 -2.28 -0.69
C ALA A 376 38.35 -0.74 -0.77
N GLY A 377 38.27 -0.03 0.38
CA GLY A 377 38.12 1.43 0.43
C GLY A 377 36.74 1.95 -0.02
N LYS A 378 35.74 1.07 -0.17
CA LYS A 378 34.37 1.42 -0.60
C LYS A 378 33.44 1.56 0.59
N LYS A 379 32.43 2.43 0.46
CA LYS A 379 31.40 2.62 1.49
C LYS A 379 30.47 1.41 1.58
N PRO A 380 30.26 0.80 2.77
CA PRO A 380 29.31 -0.29 2.95
C PRO A 380 27.87 0.21 2.67
N LYS A 381 27.06 -0.62 2.01
CA LYS A 381 25.71 -0.23 1.57
C LYS A 381 24.67 -1.34 1.74
N LEU A 382 25.08 -2.59 1.75
CA LEU A 382 24.15 -3.71 1.63
C LEU A 382 23.30 -3.90 2.89
N ILE A 383 23.91 -3.81 4.08
CA ILE A 383 23.16 -3.86 5.35
C ILE A 383 22.21 -2.68 5.49
N LYS A 384 22.64 -1.48 5.12
CA LYS A 384 21.78 -0.29 5.14
C LYS A 384 20.55 -0.49 4.25
N THR A 385 20.75 -1.06 3.06
CA THR A 385 19.68 -1.34 2.10
C THR A 385 18.73 -2.43 2.60
N LEU A 386 19.25 -3.51 3.19
CA LEU A 386 18.44 -4.57 3.79
C LEU A 386 17.64 -4.07 5.01
N ASN A 387 18.24 -3.28 5.88
CA ASN A 387 17.54 -2.71 7.03
C ASN A 387 16.42 -1.77 6.57
N PHE A 388 16.68 -0.93 5.57
CA PHE A 388 15.63 -0.10 4.95
C PHE A 388 14.47 -0.97 4.44
N ALA A 389 14.76 -2.08 3.73
CA ALA A 389 13.74 -3.01 3.23
C ALA A 389 12.85 -3.57 4.35
N TYR A 390 13.45 -4.14 5.39
CA TYR A 390 12.71 -4.82 6.45
C TYR A 390 12.04 -3.85 7.44
N THR A 391 12.60 -2.65 7.67
CA THR A 391 11.94 -1.59 8.45
C THR A 391 10.66 -1.14 7.76
N ASN A 392 10.71 -0.86 6.45
CA ASN A 392 9.51 -0.50 5.68
C ASN A 392 8.53 -1.68 5.57
N TYR A 393 9.02 -2.92 5.49
CA TYR A 393 8.13 -4.08 5.48
C TYR A 393 7.36 -4.21 6.79
N ASN A 394 8.02 -3.95 7.93
CA ASN A 394 7.42 -4.13 9.24
C ASN A 394 6.21 -3.21 9.49
N SER A 395 6.14 -2.04 8.85
CA SER A 395 4.98 -1.14 8.95
C SER A 395 3.76 -1.64 8.19
N VAL A 396 3.95 -2.55 7.22
CA VAL A 396 2.86 -3.10 6.37
C VAL A 396 2.68 -4.61 6.50
N LYS A 397 3.49 -5.30 7.32
CA LYS A 397 3.56 -6.76 7.45
C LYS A 397 2.23 -7.46 7.77
N TRP A 398 1.29 -6.71 8.33
CA TRP A 398 -0.02 -7.26 8.67
C TRP A 398 -0.83 -7.62 7.41
N VAL A 399 -0.76 -6.82 6.34
CA VAL A 399 -1.52 -7.07 5.11
C VAL A 399 -1.19 -8.43 4.49
N PRO A 400 0.09 -8.80 4.25
CA PRO A 400 0.45 -10.10 3.69
C PRO A 400 0.35 -11.29 4.68
N THR A 401 -0.15 -11.08 5.90
CA THR A 401 -0.33 -12.15 6.90
C THR A 401 -1.78 -12.37 7.30
N ASN A 402 -2.70 -11.52 6.84
CA ASN A 402 -4.13 -11.59 7.15
C ASN A 402 -4.93 -11.59 5.85
N ASN A 403 -5.86 -12.55 5.72
CA ASN A 403 -6.66 -12.68 4.51
C ASN A 403 -7.92 -11.82 4.65
N LEU A 404 -8.04 -10.80 3.82
CA LEU A 404 -9.18 -9.90 3.76
C LEU A 404 -9.84 -10.00 2.39
N VAL A 405 -11.16 -9.95 2.39
CA VAL A 405 -11.97 -9.94 1.18
C VAL A 405 -12.84 -8.70 1.20
N PHE A 406 -12.69 -7.86 0.17
CA PHE A 406 -13.45 -6.63 -0.01
C PHE A 406 -14.57 -6.88 -1.01
N HIS A 407 -15.79 -7.01 -0.49
CA HIS A 407 -17.00 -7.19 -1.29
C HIS A 407 -17.20 -5.98 -2.23
N SER A 408 -17.48 -6.22 -3.51
CA SER A 408 -17.56 -5.17 -4.54
C SER A 408 -18.78 -5.39 -5.45
N GLN A 409 -19.98 -5.42 -4.87
CA GLN A 409 -21.23 -5.58 -5.59
C GLN A 409 -21.72 -4.26 -6.21
N ASN A 410 -21.56 -3.13 -5.52
CA ASN A 410 -22.02 -1.82 -6.00
C ASN A 410 -21.31 -1.39 -7.29
N PRO A 411 -19.99 -1.58 -7.47
CA PRO A 411 -19.33 -1.30 -8.75
C PRO A 411 -19.94 -2.04 -9.94
N GLN A 412 -20.41 -3.28 -9.74
CA GLN A 412 -21.07 -4.04 -10.81
C GLN A 412 -22.40 -3.42 -11.22
N LYS A 413 -23.11 -2.77 -10.29
CA LYS A 413 -24.35 -2.04 -10.62
C LYS A 413 -24.08 -0.88 -11.58
N ILE A 414 -22.97 -0.17 -11.41
CA ILE A 414 -22.56 0.90 -12.34
C ILE A 414 -22.21 0.29 -13.70
N LEU A 415 -21.37 -0.74 -13.76
CA LEU A 415 -20.97 -1.38 -15.01
C LEU A 415 -22.17 -1.88 -15.83
N ASN A 416 -23.19 -2.43 -15.16
CA ASN A 416 -24.39 -2.95 -15.82
C ASN A 416 -25.27 -1.87 -16.46
N VAL A 417 -25.16 -0.62 -16.04
CA VAL A 417 -25.93 0.49 -16.59
C VAL A 417 -25.11 1.36 -17.54
N MET A 418 -23.81 1.14 -17.71
CA MET A 418 -23.03 1.90 -18.68
C MET A 418 -23.39 1.51 -20.11
N ASN A 419 -23.42 2.49 -21.01
CA ASN A 419 -23.54 2.19 -22.42
C ASN A 419 -22.21 1.63 -22.99
N PRO A 420 -22.23 0.97 -24.17
CA PRO A 420 -21.03 0.36 -24.73
C PRO A 420 -19.87 1.32 -25.03
N LYS A 421 -20.14 2.61 -25.29
CA LYS A 421 -19.09 3.61 -25.53
C LYS A 421 -18.41 4.00 -24.22
N ASP A 422 -19.18 4.20 -23.15
CA ASP A 422 -18.63 4.45 -21.82
C ASP A 422 -17.81 3.26 -21.33
N LEU A 423 -18.24 2.03 -21.60
CA LEU A 423 -17.47 0.82 -21.29
C LEU A 423 -16.18 0.65 -22.11
N GLN A 424 -15.98 1.41 -23.19
CA GLN A 424 -14.70 1.38 -23.92
C GLN A 424 -13.66 2.27 -23.25
N ASP A 425 -14.09 3.38 -22.65
CA ASP A 425 -13.19 4.42 -22.15
C ASP A 425 -13.13 4.44 -20.60
N PHE A 426 -14.22 4.15 -19.91
CA PHE A 426 -14.34 4.20 -18.44
C PHE A 426 -14.52 2.81 -17.80
N ASP A 427 -14.05 1.75 -18.45
CA ASP A 427 -14.12 0.41 -17.88
C ASP A 427 -13.28 0.28 -16.60
N PHE A 428 -13.85 -0.36 -15.59
CA PHE A 428 -13.16 -0.72 -14.36
C PHE A 428 -13.46 -2.16 -13.92
N ASP A 429 -13.91 -3.02 -14.85
CA ASP A 429 -14.17 -4.43 -14.54
C ASP A 429 -12.88 -5.21 -14.27
N VAL A 430 -12.60 -5.40 -12.99
CA VAL A 430 -11.42 -6.13 -12.50
C VAL A 430 -11.35 -7.58 -12.95
N ARG A 431 -12.45 -8.20 -13.38
CA ARG A 431 -12.47 -9.58 -13.90
C ARG A 431 -11.68 -9.73 -15.20
N LYS A 432 -11.50 -8.63 -15.93
CA LYS A 432 -10.74 -8.58 -17.19
C LYS A 432 -9.22 -8.53 -16.99
N ILE A 433 -8.74 -8.38 -15.74
CA ILE A 433 -7.31 -8.33 -15.45
C ILE A 433 -6.69 -9.72 -15.68
N ASN A 434 -5.81 -9.82 -16.66
CA ASN A 434 -4.88 -10.94 -16.78
C ASN A 434 -3.67 -10.70 -15.89
N TRP A 435 -3.64 -11.31 -14.71
CA TRP A 435 -2.58 -11.11 -13.72
C TRP A 435 -1.17 -11.42 -14.24
N GLN A 436 -1.01 -12.46 -15.06
CA GLN A 436 0.30 -12.83 -15.60
C GLN A 436 0.86 -11.73 -16.52
N LYS A 437 0.04 -11.23 -17.45
CA LYS A 437 0.41 -10.11 -18.34
C LYS A 437 0.61 -8.83 -17.53
N TYR A 438 -0.23 -8.59 -16.54
CA TYR A 438 -0.17 -7.37 -15.74
C TYR A 438 1.07 -7.31 -14.83
N ILE A 439 1.56 -8.43 -14.30
CA ILE A 439 2.84 -8.48 -13.58
C ILE A 439 3.99 -7.99 -14.46
N GLU A 440 3.99 -8.36 -15.75
CA GLU A 440 5.00 -7.89 -16.71
C GLU A 440 4.88 -6.38 -16.95
N ILE A 441 3.66 -5.88 -17.21
CA ILE A 441 3.38 -4.43 -17.34
C ILE A 441 3.88 -3.67 -16.11
N TYR A 442 3.54 -4.15 -14.92
CA TYR A 442 3.91 -3.51 -13.67
C TYR A 442 5.41 -3.52 -13.43
N HIS A 443 6.09 -4.64 -13.71
CA HIS A 443 7.55 -4.73 -13.62
C HIS A 443 8.24 -3.71 -14.54
N PHE A 444 7.84 -3.63 -15.80
CA PHE A 444 8.40 -2.64 -16.74
C PHE A 444 8.07 -1.21 -16.34
N GLY A 445 6.87 -0.97 -15.82
CA GLY A 445 6.47 0.31 -15.23
C GLY A 445 7.40 0.77 -14.10
N LEU A 446 7.63 -0.11 -13.12
CA LEU A 446 8.54 0.15 -12.00
C LEU A 446 9.97 0.39 -12.45
N ARG A 447 10.46 -0.38 -13.43
CA ARG A 447 11.80 -0.19 -14.04
C ARG A 447 11.94 1.20 -14.64
N LYS A 448 11.00 1.57 -15.51
CA LYS A 448 11.04 2.78 -16.31
C LYS A 448 10.84 4.04 -15.47
N HIS A 449 9.83 4.04 -14.60
CA HIS A 449 9.36 5.27 -13.97
C HIS A 449 9.93 5.52 -12.57
N LEU A 450 10.25 4.47 -11.80
CA LEU A 450 10.73 4.64 -10.42
C LEU A 450 12.20 4.25 -10.26
N ALA A 451 12.64 3.16 -10.89
CA ALA A 451 14.02 2.70 -10.80
C ALA A 451 14.96 3.40 -11.79
N ASN A 452 14.44 4.23 -12.70
CA ASN A 452 15.20 4.97 -13.71
C ASN A 452 16.13 4.06 -14.54
N GLU A 453 15.69 2.85 -14.85
CA GLU A 453 16.44 1.89 -15.65
C GLU A 453 16.56 2.39 -17.09
N LYS A 454 17.80 2.49 -17.60
CA LYS A 454 18.10 2.92 -18.97
C LYS A 454 18.62 1.79 -19.86
N SER A 455 19.07 0.69 -19.26
CA SER A 455 19.71 -0.40 -19.99
C SER A 455 18.72 -1.49 -20.36
N GLU A 456 18.66 -1.77 -21.65
CA GLU A 456 17.91 -2.88 -22.24
C GLU A 456 18.86 -3.98 -22.78
N ASN A 457 20.13 -3.99 -22.35
CA ASN A 457 21.08 -5.05 -22.72
C ASN A 457 20.76 -6.34 -21.94
N TRP A 458 19.66 -6.99 -22.33
CA TRP A 458 19.15 -8.16 -21.66
C TRP A 458 20.14 -9.34 -21.62
N PRO A 459 20.92 -9.63 -22.69
CA PRO A 459 21.94 -10.68 -22.61
C PRO A 459 22.96 -10.45 -21.49
N ALA A 460 23.53 -9.24 -21.39
CA ALA A 460 24.51 -8.92 -20.34
C ALA A 460 23.90 -8.97 -18.93
N LEU A 461 22.68 -8.45 -18.77
CA LEU A 461 21.97 -8.48 -17.49
C LEU A 461 21.61 -9.91 -17.05
N ARG A 462 21.19 -10.77 -17.98
CA ARG A 462 20.94 -12.20 -17.69
C ARG A 462 22.22 -12.94 -17.34
N MET A 463 23.34 -12.67 -18.01
CA MET A 463 24.64 -13.23 -17.61
C MET A 463 25.03 -12.82 -16.19
N LYS A 464 24.80 -11.56 -15.80
CA LYS A 464 25.01 -11.10 -14.43
C LYS A 464 24.14 -11.90 -13.44
N VAL A 465 22.84 -12.08 -13.73
CA VAL A 465 21.95 -12.89 -12.88
C VAL A 465 22.40 -14.35 -12.81
N GLN A 466 22.91 -14.93 -13.89
CA GLN A 466 23.44 -16.29 -13.90
C GLN A 466 24.69 -16.42 -13.03
N ARG A 467 25.60 -15.42 -13.04
CA ARG A 467 26.73 -15.38 -12.10
C ARG A 467 26.25 -15.29 -10.65
N LEU A 468 25.27 -14.42 -10.38
CA LEU A 468 24.66 -14.31 -9.05
C LEU A 468 23.98 -15.62 -8.61
N LYS A 469 23.44 -16.41 -9.53
CA LYS A 469 22.88 -17.75 -9.25
C LYS A 469 23.96 -18.67 -8.69
N TYR A 470 25.13 -18.75 -9.33
CA TYR A 470 26.23 -19.58 -8.82
C TYR A 470 26.71 -19.09 -7.45
N ILE A 471 26.90 -17.78 -7.28
CA ILE A 471 27.28 -17.17 -5.99
C ILE A 471 26.26 -17.54 -4.91
N HIS A 472 24.95 -17.44 -5.22
CA HIS A 472 23.89 -17.79 -4.28
C HIS A 472 24.03 -19.23 -3.80
N TYR A 473 24.14 -20.19 -4.72
CA TYR A 473 24.21 -21.60 -4.35
C TYR A 473 25.49 -21.97 -3.61
N ILE A 474 26.64 -21.40 -3.99
CA ILE A 474 27.90 -21.57 -3.27
C ILE A 474 27.76 -21.06 -1.84
N VAL A 475 27.30 -19.82 -1.66
CA VAL A 475 27.14 -19.22 -0.32
C VAL A 475 26.15 -20.03 0.53
N THR A 476 24.97 -20.37 -0.01
CA THR A 476 23.98 -21.14 0.74
C THR A 476 24.47 -22.55 1.05
N GLY A 477 25.19 -23.19 0.13
CA GLY A 477 25.77 -24.52 0.31
C GLY A 477 26.83 -24.53 1.40
N SER A 478 27.76 -23.58 1.37
CA SER A 478 28.80 -23.42 2.41
C SER A 478 28.20 -23.17 3.79
N MET A 479 27.13 -22.37 3.87
CA MET A 479 26.43 -22.13 5.13
C MET A 479 25.75 -23.39 5.69
N ILE A 480 25.11 -24.19 4.83
CA ILE A 480 24.48 -25.46 5.23
C ILE A 480 25.56 -26.45 5.67
N ALA A 481 26.62 -26.62 4.88
CA ALA A 481 27.74 -27.50 5.21
C ALA A 481 28.42 -27.12 6.52
N GLY A 482 28.68 -25.82 6.75
CA GLY A 482 29.21 -25.32 8.01
C GLY A 482 28.29 -25.60 9.20
N SER A 483 26.96 -25.46 9.01
CA SER A 483 25.97 -25.77 10.05
C SER A 483 25.96 -27.26 10.39
N LEU A 484 26.01 -28.14 9.38
CA LEU A 484 26.08 -29.59 9.57
C LEU A 484 27.39 -30.01 10.26
N PHE A 485 28.51 -29.39 9.90
CA PHE A 485 29.80 -29.64 10.54
C PHE A 485 29.80 -29.25 12.03
N LEU A 486 29.22 -28.09 12.37
CA LEU A 486 29.08 -27.67 13.77
C LEU A 486 28.20 -28.62 14.57
N LEU A 487 27.08 -29.08 13.99
CA LEU A 487 26.20 -30.08 14.61
C LEU A 487 26.91 -31.41 14.85
N TYR A 488 27.68 -31.88 13.87
CA TYR A 488 28.51 -33.08 14.00
C TYR A 488 29.53 -32.94 15.14
N LYS A 489 30.26 -31.83 15.18
CA LYS A 489 31.23 -31.55 16.26
C LYS A 489 30.57 -31.46 17.63
N SER A 490 29.41 -30.79 17.74
CA SER A 490 28.70 -30.71 19.02
C SER A 490 28.18 -32.06 19.50
N ARG A 491 27.72 -32.93 18.59
CA ARG A 491 27.28 -34.29 18.93
C ARG A 491 28.45 -35.12 19.45
N ASN A 492 29.61 -35.03 18.80
CA ASN A 492 30.81 -35.75 19.25
C ASN A 492 31.31 -35.24 20.61
N LEU A 493 31.26 -33.93 20.88
CA LEU A 493 31.61 -33.37 22.19
C LEU A 493 30.65 -33.84 23.30
N ILE A 494 29.36 -33.98 23.00
CA ILE A 494 28.37 -34.50 23.96
C ILE A 494 28.57 -36.00 24.18
N SER A 495 28.91 -36.76 23.14
CA SER A 495 29.24 -38.19 23.25
C SER A 495 30.47 -38.38 24.14
N ASN A 496 31.57 -37.69 23.85
CA ASN A 496 32.80 -37.79 24.62
C ASN A 496 32.60 -37.38 26.09
N LYS A 497 31.77 -36.37 26.37
CA LYS A 497 31.41 -36.00 27.77
C LYS A 497 30.54 -37.05 28.47
N LYS A 498 29.70 -37.79 27.74
CA LYS A 498 28.94 -38.92 28.32
C LYS A 498 29.87 -40.09 28.62
N ASP A 499 30.84 -40.35 27.76
CA ASP A 499 31.84 -41.39 27.96
C ASP A 499 32.78 -41.04 29.13
N GLU A 500 33.19 -39.77 29.27
CA GLU A 500 33.95 -39.27 30.43
C GLU A 500 33.15 -39.35 31.75
N ASN A 501 31.86 -39.01 31.73
CA ASN A 501 30.99 -39.11 32.92
C ASN A 501 30.64 -40.55 33.30
N GLN A 502 30.62 -41.50 32.35
CA GLN A 502 30.53 -42.93 32.65
C GLN A 502 31.87 -43.49 33.17
N GLY A 503 33.01 -42.91 32.77
CA GLY A 503 34.34 -43.24 33.30
C GLY A 503 34.64 -42.72 34.71
N GLN A 504 33.95 -41.67 35.17
CA GLN A 504 34.11 -41.10 36.53
C GLN A 504 33.11 -41.63 37.57
N GLY A 505 32.26 -42.60 37.19
CA GLY A 505 31.22 -43.19 38.04
C GLY A 505 31.59 -44.52 38.71
N PHE A 506 32.82 -44.74 39.17
CA PHE A 506 33.18 -45.87 40.06
C PHE A 506 34.43 -45.54 40.92
N GLN A 507 34.32 -44.55 41.81
CA GLN A 507 35.12 -44.57 43.04
C GLN A 507 34.18 -44.67 44.24
N GLN A 508 33.86 -45.91 44.56
CA GLN A 508 33.25 -46.34 45.80
C GLN A 508 34.15 -45.89 46.98
N LYS A 509 33.75 -44.82 47.68
CA LYS A 509 34.22 -44.62 49.06
C LYS A 509 33.64 -45.76 49.91
N ARG A 510 34.51 -46.69 50.32
CA ARG A 510 34.19 -47.76 51.28
C ARG A 510 33.71 -47.15 52.60
N LEU A 511 32.49 -47.47 53.00
CA LEU A 511 32.08 -47.50 54.41
C LEU A 511 32.38 -48.92 54.94
N PRO A 512 32.94 -49.07 56.15
CA PRO A 512 33.23 -50.39 56.69
C PRO A 512 31.94 -51.12 57.10
N SER A 513 31.88 -52.41 56.74
CA SER A 513 30.77 -53.34 56.92
C SER A 513 30.54 -53.71 58.39
N PHE A 514 29.31 -53.51 58.86
CA PHE A 514 28.77 -54.20 60.04
C PHE A 514 28.15 -55.53 59.59
N ASN A 515 28.80 -56.65 59.91
CA ASN A 515 28.15 -57.93 60.21
C ASN A 515 29.19 -58.93 60.76
N VAL A 516 29.31 -58.94 62.08
CA VAL A 516 29.79 -60.01 62.95
C VAL A 516 28.63 -60.06 63.97
N ILE A 517 27.90 -61.14 64.27
CA ILE A 517 28.24 -62.52 64.63
C ILE A 517 26.92 -63.30 64.56
N ILE A 518 26.83 -64.41 63.81
CA ILE A 518 25.94 -65.53 64.16
C ILE A 518 26.68 -66.84 63.90
N ASN A 519 26.84 -67.60 64.99
CA ASN A 519 27.08 -69.04 65.11
C ASN A 519 28.48 -69.60 64.84
N ARG A 520 29.28 -69.65 65.92
CA ARG A 520 30.06 -70.85 66.25
C ARG A 520 29.59 -71.42 67.59
N GLU A 521 28.96 -72.58 67.47
CA GLU A 521 29.19 -73.79 68.25
C GLU A 521 29.11 -73.74 69.80
N LYS A 522 28.08 -74.44 70.26
CA LYS A 522 27.95 -75.20 71.51
C LYS A 522 29.26 -75.90 71.97
N SER A 523 29.28 -76.15 73.28
CA SER A 523 30.06 -77.14 74.05
C SER A 523 31.39 -76.63 74.64
N LEU A 524 31.77 -76.87 75.90
CA LEU A 524 31.25 -77.63 77.06
C LEU A 524 32.13 -77.25 78.27
N ASN A 525 31.57 -77.27 79.49
CA ASN A 525 32.23 -77.37 80.82
C ASN A 525 33.04 -76.12 81.27
N LYS A 526 32.84 -75.52 82.44
CA LYS A 526 32.44 -76.01 83.76
C LYS A 526 31.97 -74.82 84.61
#